data_AF-A0A382J804-F1
#
_entry.id   AF-A0A382J804-F1
#
_cell.length_a   1.000
_cell.length_b   1.000
_cell.length_c   1.000
_cell.angle_alpha   90.00
_cell.angle_beta   90.00
_cell.angle_gamma   90.00
#
_symmetry.space_group_name_H-M   'P 1'
#
loop_
_entity.id
_entity.type
_entity.pdbx_description
1 polymer ?
#
loop_
_entity_poly.entity_id
_entity_poly.type
_entity_poly.pdbx_seq_one_letter_code
_entity_poly.pdbx_strand_id
1 'polypeptide(L)' 'MESIKKFPREVWRNNRPKMTFTLHPDIVKVVRKTAKEEGLSFSVVADEAFFAGFKAMGRI' A
#
# COMPACT_ATOMS: atom_id res chain seq x y z
N MET A 1 20.21 -7.63 15.13
CA MET A 1 19.31 -6.57 14.61
C MET A 1 18.76 -7.06 13.30
N GLU A 2 17.73 -7.90 13.37
CA GLU A 2 17.27 -8.70 12.23
C GLU A 2 16.08 -8.06 11.53
N SER A 3 16.19 -8.07 10.20
CA SER A 3 15.10 -7.98 9.21
C SER A 3 14.49 -6.60 8.98
N ILE A 4 15.22 -5.76 8.25
CA ILE A 4 14.58 -4.76 7.37
C ILE A 4 13.76 -5.56 6.35
N LYS A 5 12.47 -5.78 6.63
CA LYS A 5 11.53 -6.31 5.64
C LYS A 5 11.55 -5.35 4.45
N LYS A 6 12.05 -5.86 3.32
CA LYS A 6 12.07 -5.12 2.06
C LYS A 6 10.64 -5.11 1.54
N PHE A 7 9.80 -4.19 2.00
CA PHE A 7 8.50 -3.95 1.39
C PHE A 7 8.75 -3.62 -0.09
N PRO A 8 8.39 -4.51 -1.03
CA PRO A 8 8.66 -4.29 -2.45
C PRO A 8 7.86 -3.07 -2.90
N ARG A 9 8.54 -2.12 -3.54
CA ARG A 9 7.92 -0.93 -4.09
C ARG A 9 7.79 -1.11 -5.59
N GLU A 10 6.60 -1.47 -6.05
CA GLU A 10 6.30 -1.59 -7.48
C GLU A 10 5.60 -0.35 -8.02
N VAL A 11 4.99 0.48 -7.16
CA VAL A 11 4.19 1.62 -7.61
C VAL A 11 5.04 2.87 -7.83
N TRP A 12 4.96 3.42 -9.05
CA TRP A 12 5.49 4.75 -9.35
C TRP A 12 4.63 5.84 -8.70
N ARG A 13 5.27 6.78 -7.97
CA ARG A 13 4.56 7.78 -7.15
C ARG A 13 4.86 9.25 -7.48
N ASN A 14 5.74 9.51 -8.45
CA ASN A 14 6.09 10.90 -8.76
C ASN A 14 4.94 11.59 -9.52
N ASN A 15 4.65 12.86 -9.23
CA ASN A 15 3.64 13.67 -9.95
C ASN A 15 2.22 13.06 -10.09
N ARG A 16 1.75 12.31 -9.09
CA ARG A 16 0.43 11.65 -9.13
C ARG A 16 -0.74 12.61 -8.88
N PRO A 17 -1.90 12.44 -9.55
CA PRO A 17 -3.14 13.10 -9.16
C PRO A 17 -3.60 12.62 -7.77
N LYS A 18 -4.24 13.51 -7.00
CA LYS A 18 -4.80 13.17 -5.69
C LYS A 18 -6.11 12.39 -5.89
N MET A 19 -6.25 11.27 -5.19
CA MET A 19 -7.47 10.47 -5.15
C MET A 19 -7.86 10.21 -3.69
N THR A 20 -9.14 10.39 -3.39
CA THR A 20 -9.73 10.08 -2.08
C THR A 20 -10.73 8.95 -2.27
N PHE A 21 -10.67 7.96 -1.40
CA PHE A 21 -11.58 6.81 -1.42
C PHE A 21 -12.02 6.46 0.01
N THR A 22 -13.19 5.88 0.13
CA THR A 22 -13.70 5.32 1.40
C THR A 22 -13.46 3.82 1.38
N LEU A 23 -12.66 3.31 2.33
CA LEU A 23 -12.38 1.89 2.47
C LEU A 23 -13.21 1.25 3.57
N HIS A 24 -13.43 -0.05 3.44
CA HIS A 24 -13.97 -0.86 4.52
C HIS A 24 -13.06 -0.77 5.77
N PRO A 25 -13.62 -0.63 6.99
CA PRO A 25 -12.82 -0.46 8.22
C PRO A 25 -11.75 -1.52 8.44
N ASP A 26 -12.02 -2.77 8.07
CA ASP A 26 -11.05 -3.85 8.25
C ASP A 26 -9.86 -3.76 7.28
N ILE A 27 -10.08 -3.28 6.06
CA ILE A 27 -8.97 -3.00 5.12
C ILE A 27 -8.12 -1.87 5.67
N VAL A 28 -8.74 -0.82 6.22
CA VAL A 28 -8.02 0.31 6.84
C VAL A 28 -7.17 -0.16 8.02
N LYS A 29 -7.67 -1.07 8.87
CA LYS A 29 -6.92 -1.64 9.98
C LYS A 29 -5.67 -2.38 9.50
N VAL A 30 -5.81 -3.22 8.46
CA VAL A 30 -4.69 -3.97 7.89
C VAL A 30 -3.63 -3.01 7.34
N VAL A 31 -4.03 -2.06 6.48
CA VAL A 31 -3.10 -1.09 5.88
C VAL A 31 -2.39 -0.25 6.96
N ARG A 32 -3.09 0.19 8.01
CA ARG A 32 -2.47 0.92 9.13
C ARG A 32 -1.46 0.07 9.89
N LYS A 33 -1.79 -1.20 10.14
CA LYS A 33 -0.89 -2.12 10.85
C LYS A 33 0.38 -2.35 10.03
N THR A 34 0.25 -2.68 8.74
CA THR A 34 1.39 -2.87 7.83
C THR A 34 2.23 -1.61 7.69
N ALA A 35 1.61 -0.43 7.58
CA ALA A 35 2.33 0.84 7.54
C ALA A 35 3.18 1.08 8.81
N LYS A 36 2.66 0.72 9.98
CA LYS A 36 3.40 0.81 11.25
C LYS A 36 4.53 -0.21 11.34
N GLU A 37 4.29 -1.44 10.90
CA GLU A 37 5.30 -2.53 10.91
C GLU A 37 6.47 -2.23 9.97
N GLU A 38 6.19 -1.66 8.80
CA GLU A 38 7.20 -1.37 7.77
C GLU A 38 7.80 0.04 7.87
N GLY A 39 7.31 0.89 8.79
CA GLY A 39 7.75 2.28 8.92
C GLY A 39 7.41 3.15 7.70
N LEU A 40 6.34 2.82 6.99
CA LEU A 40 5.91 3.48 5.76
C LEU A 40 4.67 4.36 6.00
N SER A 41 4.41 5.29 5.07
CA SER A 41 3.17 6.06 5.15
C SER A 41 1.98 5.23 4.70
N PHE A 42 0.81 5.50 5.28
CA PHE A 42 -0.44 4.82 4.93
C PHE A 42 -0.69 4.81 3.43
N SER A 43 -0.44 5.95 2.77
CA SER A 43 -0.62 6.06 1.32
C SER A 43 0.30 5.12 0.54
N VAL A 44 1.56 4.91 0.95
CA VAL A 44 2.47 3.97 0.26
C VAL A 44 1.90 2.57 0.32
N VAL A 45 1.52 2.12 1.52
CA VAL A 45 1.00 0.76 1.70
C VAL A 45 -0.34 0.58 0.98
N ALA A 46 -1.20 1.60 0.99
CA ALA A 46 -2.44 1.57 0.25
C ALA A 46 -2.19 1.45 -1.27
N ASP A 47 -1.30 2.27 -1.83
CA ASP A 47 -0.96 2.22 -3.26
C ASP A 47 -0.48 0.83 -3.68
N GLU A 48 0.47 0.25 -2.93
CA GLU A 48 1.01 -1.08 -3.21
C GLU A 48 -0.06 -2.17 -3.05
N ALA A 49 -0.93 -2.07 -2.03
CA ALA A 49 -2.04 -3.01 -1.84
C ALA A 49 -3.03 -2.98 -3.01
N PHE A 50 -3.38 -1.78 -3.50
CA PHE A 50 -4.24 -1.64 -4.67
C PHE A 50 -3.56 -2.18 -5.93
N PHE A 51 -2.30 -1.81 -6.16
CA PHE A 51 -1.55 -2.26 -7.32
C PHE A 51 -1.42 -3.78 -7.36
N ALA A 52 -1.03 -4.40 -6.25
CA ALA A 52 -0.97 -5.86 -6.13
C ALA A 52 -2.35 -6.50 -6.36
N GLY A 53 -3.42 -5.90 -5.82
CA GLY A 53 -4.79 -6.36 -6.04
C GLY A 53 -5.20 -6.30 -7.51
N PHE A 54 -4.96 -5.18 -8.20
CA PHE A 54 -5.28 -5.03 -9.62
C PHE A 54 -4.47 -5.97 -10.52
N LYS A 55 -3.19 -6.18 -10.20
CA LYS A 55 -2.30 -7.13 -10.89
C LYS A 55 -2.78 -8.57 -10.71
N ALA A 56 -3.15 -8.96 -9.50
CA ALA A 56 -3.71 -10.29 -9.22
C ALA A 56 -5.06 -10.52 -9.93
N MET A 57 -5.82 -9.46 -10.20
CA MET A 57 -7.06 -9.52 -11.00
C MET A 57 -6.81 -9.47 -12.52
N GLY A 58 -5.56 -9.38 -12.98
CA GLY A 58 -5.22 -9.24 -14.40
C GLY A 58 -5.74 -7.96 -15.04
N ARG A 59 -5.97 -6.91 -14.25
CA ARG A 59 -6.44 -5.59 -14.71
C ARG A 59 -5.29 -4.65 -15.09
N ILE A 60 -4.10 -4.94 -14.58
CA ILE A 60 -2.81 -4.31 -14.89
C ILE A 60 -1.71 -5.38 -14.88
#